data_AF-A2VBP5-F1
#
_entry.id   AF-A2VBP5-F1
#
_cell.length_a   1.000
_cell.length_b   1.000
_cell.length_c   1.000
_cell.angle_alpha   90.00
_cell.angle_beta   90.00
_cell.angle_gamma   90.00
#
_symmetry.space_group_name_H-M   'P 1'
#
loop_
_entity.id
_entity.type
_entity.pdbx_description
1 polymer ?
#
loop_
_entity_poly.entity_id
_entity_poly.type
_entity_poly.pdbx_seq_one_letter_code
_entity_poly.pdbx_strand_id
1 'polypeptide(L)'
;GIPPAPRGVPQIEVTFDIDANGILNVSASDKTTGKSNRITITNDKGRLSKEEIERMVEEAEKYRGKLSLLAEDEAAAARITSKNALESHA
;
A
#
# COMPACT_ATOMS: atom_id res chain seq x y z
N GLY A 1 -21.25 -9.55 -1.97
CA GLY A 1 -20.94 -8.11 -1.89
C GLY A 1 -20.97 -7.67 -0.45
N ILE A 2 -20.20 -6.63 -0.13
CA ILE A 2 -20.15 -6.00 1.20
C ILE A 2 -21.48 -5.24 1.40
N PRO A 3 -22.17 -5.41 2.54
CA PRO A 3 -23.38 -4.63 2.83
C PRO A 3 -23.09 -3.13 2.88
N PRO A 4 -24.04 -2.25 2.52
CA PRO A 4 -23.90 -0.82 2.71
C PRO A 4 -23.66 -0.50 4.18
N ALA A 5 -22.58 0.18 4.50
CA ALA A 5 -22.27 0.65 5.85
C ALA A 5 -21.59 2.02 5.79
N PRO A 6 -21.64 2.82 6.87
CA PRO A 6 -20.91 4.07 6.96
C PRO A 6 -19.42 3.87 6.67
N ARG A 7 -18.77 4.90 6.11
CA ARG A 7 -17.32 4.86 5.82
C ARG A 7 -16.55 4.47 7.09
N GLY A 8 -15.63 3.50 6.96
CA GLY A 8 -14.80 3.00 8.07
C GLY A 8 -15.42 1.87 8.90
N VAL A 9 -16.68 1.49 8.65
CA VAL A 9 -17.37 0.41 9.38
C VAL A 9 -17.11 -0.99 8.79
N PRO A 10 -17.07 -1.20 7.46
CA PRO A 10 -16.75 -2.53 6.91
C PRO A 10 -15.40 -3.04 7.39
N GLN A 11 -15.38 -4.25 7.96
CA GLN A 11 -14.18 -4.91 8.43
C GLN A 11 -13.83 -6.05 7.49
N ILE A 12 -12.83 -5.83 6.64
CA ILE A 12 -12.28 -6.86 5.76
C ILE A 12 -10.98 -7.37 6.37
N GLU A 13 -10.94 -8.65 6.69
CA GLU A 13 -9.73 -9.35 7.10
C GLU A 13 -9.03 -9.92 5.87
N VAL A 14 -7.77 -9.53 5.67
CA VAL A 14 -6.95 -10.08 4.59
C VAL A 14 -5.89 -10.98 5.20
N THR A 15 -5.84 -12.22 4.73
CA THR A 15 -4.84 -13.21 5.14
C THR A 15 -3.97 -13.58 3.94
N PHE A 16 -2.66 -13.52 4.16
CA PHE A 16 -1.63 -13.96 3.23
C PHE A 16 -0.99 -15.23 3.80
N ASP A 17 -1.14 -16.33 3.09
CA ASP A 17 -0.62 -17.64 3.46
C ASP A 17 0.40 -18.08 2.40
N ILE A 18 1.61 -18.41 2.84
CA ILE A 18 2.69 -18.88 1.96
C ILE A 18 3.02 -20.30 2.39
N ASP A 19 2.82 -21.25 1.48
CA ASP A 19 3.12 -22.66 1.77
C ASP A 19 4.60 -23.01 1.54
N ALA A 20 4.99 -24.23 1.91
CA ALA A 20 6.36 -24.73 1.74
C ALA A 20 6.81 -24.83 0.27
N ASN A 21 5.88 -24.81 -0.69
CA ASN A 21 6.17 -24.81 -2.12
C ASN A 21 6.32 -23.39 -2.69
N GLY A 22 6.06 -22.35 -1.89
CA GLY A 22 6.08 -20.95 -2.30
C GLY A 22 4.80 -20.47 -2.96
N ILE A 23 3.70 -21.24 -2.90
CA ILE A 23 2.39 -20.82 -3.40
C ILE A 23 1.78 -19.83 -2.40
N LEU A 24 1.37 -18.67 -2.89
CA LEU A 24 0.73 -17.63 -2.10
C LEU A 24 -0.79 -17.73 -2.21
N ASN A 25 -1.45 -18.00 -1.09
CA ASN A 25 -2.90 -17.93 -0.96
C ASN A 25 -3.29 -16.59 -0.34
N VAL A 26 -4.02 -15.76 -1.08
CA VAL A 26 -4.58 -14.51 -0.59
C VAL A 26 -6.07 -14.71 -0.36
N SER A 27 -6.53 -14.49 0.86
CA SER A 27 -7.96 -14.53 1.18
C SER A 27 -8.41 -13.23 1.82
N ALA A 28 -9.62 -12.79 1.45
CA ALA A 28 -10.28 -11.64 2.03
C ALA A 28 -11.63 -12.10 2.61
N SER A 29 -11.89 -11.80 3.87
CA SER A 29 -13.11 -12.15 4.58
C SER A 29 -13.78 -10.92 5.16
N ASP A 30 -15.06 -10.74 4.88
CA ASP A 30 -15.88 -9.74 5.56
C ASP A 30 -16.30 -10.27 6.94
N LYS A 31 -15.78 -9.67 8.02
CA LYS A 31 -16.07 -10.09 9.39
C LYS A 31 -17.54 -9.95 9.78
N THR A 32 -18.31 -9.12 9.08
CA THR A 32 -19.71 -8.87 9.40
C THR A 32 -20.64 -9.91 8.77
N THR A 33 -20.32 -10.34 7.54
CA THR A 33 -21.17 -11.29 6.79
C THR A 33 -20.61 -12.71 6.75
N GLY A 34 -19.35 -12.91 7.14
CA GLY A 34 -18.64 -14.19 7.02
C GLY A 34 -18.33 -14.58 5.56
N LYS A 35 -18.66 -13.72 4.58
CA LYS A 35 -18.38 -14.00 3.17
C LYS A 35 -16.90 -13.81 2.92
N SER A 36 -16.27 -14.84 2.39
CA SER A 36 -14.85 -14.83 2.01
C SER A 36 -14.66 -15.05 0.52
N ASN A 37 -13.60 -14.49 -0.04
CA ASN A 37 -13.10 -14.85 -1.35
C ASN A 37 -11.59 -15.12 -1.29
N ARG A 38 -11.09 -16.01 -2.15
CA ARG A 38 -9.67 -16.41 -2.17
C ARG A 38 -9.15 -16.45 -3.59
N ILE A 39 -7.88 -16.10 -3.74
CA ILE A 39 -7.09 -16.27 -4.96
C ILE A 39 -5.81 -17.01 -4.58
N THR A 40 -5.39 -17.94 -5.45
CA THR A 40 -4.11 -18.64 -5.33
C THR A 40 -3.17 -18.10 -6.39
N ILE A 41 -1.97 -17.70 -5.96
CA ILE A 41 -0.89 -17.19 -6.80
C ILE A 41 0.22 -18.23 -6.73
N THR A 42 0.38 -18.98 -7.80
CA THR A 42 1.48 -19.93 -7.95
C THR A 42 2.77 -19.15 -8.20
N ASN A 43 3.79 -19.37 -7.37
CA ASN A 43 5.10 -18.79 -7.59
C ASN A 43 5.96 -19.79 -8.36
N ASP A 44 6.18 -19.52 -9.65
CA ASP A 44 7.11 -20.31 -10.44
C ASP A 44 8.54 -20.14 -9.90
N LYS A 45 9.25 -21.25 -9.67
CA LYS A 45 10.66 -21.20 -9.25
C LYS A 45 11.46 -20.42 -10.30
N GLY A 46 12.18 -19.38 -9.86
CA GLY A 46 13.00 -18.54 -10.73
C GLY A 46 12.26 -17.40 -11.43
N ARG A 47 11.05 -17.02 -10.96
CA ARG A 47 10.29 -15.88 -11.53
C ARG A 47 11.01 -14.53 -11.44
N LEU A 48 11.93 -14.38 -10.49
CA LEU A 48 12.81 -13.22 -10.36
C LEU A 48 14.24 -13.71 -10.27
N SER A 49 15.11 -13.16 -11.11
CA SER A 49 16.55 -13.39 -11.00
C SER A 49 17.13 -12.60 -9.81
N LYS A 50 18.35 -12.96 -9.39
CA LYS A 50 19.03 -12.24 -8.31
C LYS A 50 19.27 -10.77 -8.68
N GLU A 51 19.62 -10.52 -9.94
CA GLU A 51 19.86 -9.19 -10.49
C GLU A 51 18.58 -8.34 -10.50
N GLU A 52 17.41 -8.96 -10.77
CA GLU A 52 16.13 -8.27 -10.71
C GLU A 52 15.74 -7.90 -9.27
N ILE A 53 16.01 -8.78 -8.30
CA ILE A 53 15.80 -8.52 -6.88
C ILE A 53 16.68 -7.35 -6.43
N GLU A 54 17.97 -7.36 -6.77
CA GLU A 54 18.91 -6.29 -6.42
C GLU A 54 18.49 -4.95 -7.04
N ARG A 55 18.11 -4.94 -8.32
CA ARG A 55 17.58 -3.74 -8.99
C ARG A 55 16.33 -3.20 -8.29
N MET A 56 15.38 -4.05 -7.89
CA MET A 56 14.18 -3.64 -7.18
C MET A 56 14.51 -3.00 -5.82
N VAL A 57 15.50 -3.53 -5.09
CA VAL A 57 15.96 -2.96 -3.81
C VAL A 57 16.62 -1.59 -4.02
N GLU A 58 17.49 -1.46 -5.02
CA GLU A 58 18.14 -0.19 -5.33
C GLU A 58 17.13 0.89 -5.76
N GLU A 59 16.15 0.53 -6.60
CA GLU A 59 15.07 1.42 -6.99
C GLU A 59 14.22 1.84 -5.77
N ALA A 60 13.85 0.90 -4.91
CA ALA A 60 13.08 1.19 -3.70
C ALA A 60 13.81 2.20 -2.79
N GLU A 61 15.12 2.02 -2.59
CA GLU A 61 15.96 2.94 -1.81
C GLU A 61 16.05 4.33 -2.45
N LYS A 62 16.28 4.39 -3.77
CA LYS A 62 16.34 5.63 -4.53
C LYS A 62 15.03 6.42 -4.46
N TYR A 63 13.89 5.74 -4.61
CA TYR A 63 12.57 6.37 -4.57
C TYR A 63 12.12 6.69 -3.15
N ARG A 64 12.55 5.93 -2.13
CA ARG A 64 12.27 6.24 -0.72
C ARG A 64 12.78 7.63 -0.33
N GLY A 65 14.03 7.95 -0.68
CA GLY A 65 14.59 9.28 -0.43
C GLY A 65 13.83 10.38 -1.18
N LYS A 66 13.47 10.11 -2.45
CA LYS A 66 12.73 11.07 -3.29
C LYS A 66 11.31 11.32 -2.78
N LEU A 67 10.60 10.29 -2.32
CA LEU A 67 9.25 10.40 -1.75
C LEU A 67 9.25 11.16 -0.43
N SER A 68 10.24 10.95 0.45
CA SER A 68 10.37 11.72 1.70
C SER A 68 10.55 13.21 1.41
N LEU A 69 11.52 13.54 0.54
CA LEU A 69 11.83 14.93 0.21
C LEU A 69 10.65 15.63 -0.46
N LEU A 70 9.94 14.96 -1.36
CA LEU A 70 8.74 15.51 -1.99
C LEU A 70 7.61 15.77 -0.97
N ALA A 71 7.41 14.86 -0.01
CA ALA A 71 6.39 15.05 1.03
C ALA A 71 6.74 16.20 1.98
N GLU A 72 8.03 16.35 2.32
CA GLU A 72 8.53 17.44 3.15
C GLU A 72 8.41 18.80 2.44
N ASP A 73 8.78 18.87 1.16
CA ASP A 73 8.67 20.06 0.33
C ASP A 73 7.20 20.47 0.11
N GLU A 74 6.31 19.51 -0.16
CA GLU A 74 4.88 19.78 -0.34
C GLU A 74 4.24 20.26 0.96
N ALA A 75 4.60 19.67 2.10
CA ALA A 75 4.15 20.13 3.42
C ALA A 75 4.68 21.54 3.75
N ALA A 76 5.92 21.85 3.38
CA ALA A 76 6.50 23.18 3.56
C ALA A 76 5.79 24.22 2.67
N ALA A 77 5.57 23.90 1.39
CA ALA A 77 4.86 24.75 0.44
C ALA A 77 3.41 25.02 0.87
N ALA A 78 2.70 24.02 1.39
CA ALA A 78 1.35 24.17 1.93
C ALA A 78 1.31 25.09 3.17
N ARG A 79 2.32 25.01 4.05
CA ARG A 79 2.42 25.94 5.20
C ARG A 79 2.69 27.37 4.74
N ILE A 80 3.59 27.56 3.79
CA ILE A 80 3.97 28.89 3.28
C ILE A 80 2.77 29.55 2.58
N THR A 81 2.06 28.82 1.72
CA THR A 81 0.87 29.33 1.03
C THR A 81 -0.25 29.69 2.01
N SER A 82 -0.49 28.85 3.02
CA SER A 82 -1.48 29.13 4.06
C SER A 82 -1.11 30.38 4.88
N LYS A 83 0.17 30.56 5.20
CA LYS A 83 0.65 31.73 5.94
C LYS A 83 0.52 33.03 5.12
N ASN A 84 0.95 32.99 3.86
CA ASN A 84 0.90 34.15 2.96
C ASN A 84 -0.55 34.60 2.68
N ALA A 85 -1.50 33.66 2.60
CA ALA A 85 -2.92 33.99 2.42
C ALA A 85 -3.52 34.74 3.62
N LEU A 86 -3.05 34.45 4.84
CA LEU A 86 -3.47 35.13 6.06
C LEU A 86 -2.81 36.51 6.21
N GLU A 87 -1.53 36.63 5.86
CA GLU A 87 -0.78 37.90 5.91
C GLU A 87 -1.22 38.89 4.82
N SER A 88 -1.75 38.42 3.69
CA SER A 88 -2.29 39.25 2.61
C SER A 88 -3.62 39.95 2.96
N HIS A 89 -4.26 39.57 4.07
CA HIS A 89 -5.58 40.06 4.46
C HIS A 89 -5.57 40.96 5.72
N ALA A 90 -4.38 41.29 6.23
CA ALA A 90 -4.13 42.24 7.32
C ALA A 90 -3.40 43.47 6.79
#